data_AF-A0A7X6L0H9-F1
#
_entry.id   AF-A0A7X6L0H9-F1
#
_cell.length_a   1.000
_cell.length_b   1.000
_cell.length_c   1.000
_cell.angle_alpha   90.00
_cell.angle_beta   90.00
_cell.angle_gamma   90.00
#
_symmetry.space_group_name_H-M   'P 1'
#
loop_
_entity.id
_entity.type
_entity.pdbx_description
1 polymer ?
#
loop_
_entity_poly.entity_id
_entity_poly.type
_entity_poly.pdbx_seq_one_letter_code
_entity_poly.pdbx_strand_id
1 'polypeptide(L)' 'MPYSTLAIHQLANMTEQETHLAPDAPFTVRQAHTVMQFHVACRAKKCPRKAAALQALSDAGRVVPSTSKPR' A
#
# COMPACT_ATOMS: atom_id res chain seq x y z
N MET A 1 3.33 -32.21 3.87
CA MET A 1 4.46 -31.34 3.50
C MET A 1 4.09 -29.88 3.79
N PRO A 2 4.41 -29.35 4.99
CA PRO A 2 3.94 -28.03 5.43
C PRO A 2 4.68 -26.85 4.76
N TYR A 3 5.82 -27.11 4.11
CA TYR A 3 6.62 -26.07 3.43
C TYR A 3 5.97 -25.53 2.16
N SER A 4 5.12 -26.33 1.49
CA SER A 4 4.41 -25.91 0.27
C SER A 4 3.43 -24.77 0.54
N THR A 5 2.75 -24.79 1.69
CA THR A 5 1.80 -23.75 2.10
C THR A 5 2.51 -22.42 2.36
N LEU A 6 3.63 -22.43 3.08
CA LEU A 6 4.39 -21.21 3.38
C LEU A 6 4.95 -20.55 2.11
N ALA A 7 5.49 -21.34 1.18
CA ALA A 7 6.00 -20.82 -0.09
C ALA A 7 4.90 -20.16 -0.94
N ILE A 8 3.70 -20.75 -0.99
CA ILE A 8 2.55 -20.17 -1.71
C ILE A 8 2.13 -18.83 -1.11
N HIS A 9 2.05 -18.73 0.23
CA HIS A 9 1.70 -17.47 0.89
C HIS A 9 2.75 -16.37 0.69
N GLN A 10 4.03 -16.72 0.69
CA GLN A 10 5.12 -15.76 0.44
C GLN A 10 5.04 -15.19 -0.97
N LEU A 11 4.85 -16.04 -1.98
CA LEU A 11 4.69 -15.60 -3.37
C LEU A 11 3.47 -14.69 -3.55
N ALA A 12 2.32 -15.08 -2.99
CA ALA A 12 1.12 -14.25 -3.02
C ALA A 12 1.37 -12.87 -2.39
N ASN A 13 2.01 -12.82 -1.22
CA ASN A 13 2.31 -11.56 -0.55
C ASN A 13 3.27 -10.67 -1.36
N MET A 14 4.26 -11.23 -2.06
CA MET A 14 5.13 -10.46 -2.96
C MET A 14 4.33 -9.86 -4.13
N THR A 15 3.49 -10.65 -4.79
CA THR A 15 2.66 -10.17 -5.90
C THR A 15 1.67 -9.07 -5.47
N GLU A 16 1.09 -9.21 -4.28
CA GLU A 16 0.19 -8.24 -3.64
C GLU A 16 0.91 -6.93 -3.25
N GLN A 17 2.21 -7.00 -2.98
CA GLN A 17 3.05 -5.83 -2.70
C GLN A 17 3.47 -5.11 -3.97
N GLU A 18 3.73 -5.83 -5.06
CA GLU A 18 4.16 -5.28 -6.35
C GLU A 18 3.02 -4.69 -7.18
N THR A 19 1.79 -5.19 -7.02
CA THR A 19 0.65 -4.68 -7.79
C THR A 19 0.41 -3.18 -7.55
N HIS A 20 -0.06 -2.50 -8.60
CA HIS A 20 -0.47 -1.09 -8.52
C HIS A 20 -1.99 -0.93 -8.38
N LEU A 21 -2.74 -2.02 -8.37
CA LEU A 21 -4.19 -1.99 -8.21
C LEU A 21 -4.60 -1.47 -6.83
N ALA A 22 -5.80 -0.90 -6.73
CA ALA A 22 -6.36 -0.55 -5.43
C ALA A 22 -6.56 -1.83 -4.60
N PRO A 23 -6.37 -1.77 -3.27
CA PRO A 23 -6.75 -2.90 -2.42
C PRO A 23 -8.27 -2.98 -2.31
N ASP A 24 -8.82 -4.19 -2.14
CA ASP A 24 -10.26 -4.38 -1.92
C ASP A 24 -10.75 -3.80 -0.59
N ALA A 25 -9.85 -3.71 0.40
CA ALA A 25 -10.12 -3.12 1.70
C ALA A 25 -9.09 -2.03 2.05
N PRO A 26 -9.47 -1.02 2.85
CA PRO A 26 -8.52 -0.03 3.36
C PRO A 26 -7.35 -0.68 4.11
N PHE A 27 -6.15 -0.15 3.93
CA PHE A 27 -4.98 -0.63 4.65
C PHE A 27 -5.05 -0.28 6.14
N THR A 28 -4.54 -1.18 6.98
CA THR A 28 -4.13 -0.80 8.33
C THR A 28 -2.97 0.20 8.28
N VAL A 29 -2.78 1.01 9.33
CA VAL A 29 -1.68 1.99 9.40
C VAL A 29 -0.32 1.34 9.12
N ARG A 30 -0.07 0.15 9.69
CA ARG A 30 1.17 -0.60 9.48
C ARG A 30 1.36 -1.01 8.02
N GLN A 31 0.33 -1.59 7.40
CA GLN A 31 0.39 -1.96 5.97
C GLN A 31 0.59 -0.74 5.09
N ALA A 32 -0.08 0.37 5.41
CA ALA A 32 0.05 1.61 4.66
C ALA A 32 1.48 2.15 4.68
N HIS A 33 2.18 2.08 5.83
CA HIS A 33 3.60 2.40 5.89
C HIS A 33 4.47 1.48 5.02
N THR A 34 4.23 0.16 5.06
CA THR A 34 4.96 -0.80 4.21
C THR A 34 4.74 -0.51 2.72
N VAL A 35 3.50 -0.25 2.30
CA VAL A 35 3.19 0.10 0.90
C VAL A 35 3.85 1.40 0.50
N MET A 36 3.89 2.42 1.38
CA MET A 36 4.58 3.68 1.11
C MET A 36 6.07 3.50 0.85
N GLN A 37 6.73 2.62 1.62
CA GLN A 37 8.15 2.30 1.45
C GLN A 37 8.38 1.53 0.15
N PHE A 38 7.56 0.52 -0.13
CA PHE A 38 7.70 -0.31 -1.32
C PHE A 38 7.44 0.49 -2.61
N HIS A 39 6.40 1.33 -2.59
CA HIS A 39 6.01 2.18 -3.72
C HIS A 39 6.69 3.56 -3.66
N VAL A 40 7.90 3.69 -3.11
CA VAL A 40 8.59 4.98 -2.97
C VAL A 40 8.72 5.73 -4.30
N ALA A 41 9.01 5.02 -5.39
CA ALA A 41 9.14 5.57 -6.74
C ALA A 41 7.79 5.93 -7.41
N CYS A 42 6.67 5.43 -6.90
CA CYS A 42 5.37 5.71 -7.48
C CYS A 42 4.86 7.11 -7.12
N ARG A 43 4.07 7.68 -8.02
CA ARG A 43 3.24 8.86 -7.70
C ARG A 43 1.85 8.42 -7.29
N ALA A 44 1.35 8.93 -6.16
CA ALA A 44 0.01 8.57 -5.66
C ALA A 44 -1.12 8.88 -6.67
N LYS A 45 -0.95 9.90 -7.52
CA LYS A 45 -1.91 10.20 -8.61
C LYS A 45 -2.02 9.09 -9.67
N LYS A 46 -0.99 8.26 -9.83
CA LYS A 46 -0.88 7.24 -10.88
C LYS A 46 -0.81 5.80 -10.33
N CYS A 47 -0.69 5.63 -9.02
CA CYS A 47 -0.65 4.32 -8.35
C CYS A 47 -1.80 4.25 -7.34
N PRO A 48 -2.92 3.60 -7.71
CA PRO A 48 -4.07 3.39 -6.83
C PRO A 48 -3.69 2.77 -5.47
N ARG A 49 -2.74 1.83 -5.44
CA ARG A 49 -2.28 1.22 -4.19
C ARG A 49 -1.62 2.23 -3.25
N LYS A 50 -0.70 3.06 -3.78
CA LYS A 50 -0.06 4.14 -3.01
C LYS A 50 -1.08 5.21 -2.60
N ALA A 51 -2.05 5.50 -3.46
CA ALA A 51 -3.15 6.41 -3.15
C ALA A 51 -3.99 5.92 -1.95
N ALA A 52 -4.34 4.63 -1.92
CA ALA A 52 -5.08 4.03 -0.82
C ALA A 52 -4.25 4.02 0.49
N ALA A 53 -2.95 3.72 0.41
CA ALA A 53 -2.05 3.82 1.56
C ALA A 53 -1.97 5.27 2.09
N LEU A 54 -1.92 6.27 1.20
CA LEU A 54 -1.90 7.68 1.61
C LEU A 54 -3.18 8.05 2.33
N GLN A 55 -4.31 7.60 1.80
CA GLN A 55 -5.62 7.83 2.40
C GLN A 55 -5.68 7.25 3.81
N ALA A 56 -5.32 5.97 3.99
CA ALA A 56 -5.33 5.31 5.29
C ALA A 56 -4.44 6.02 6.33
N LEU A 57 -3.27 6.53 5.93
CA LEU A 57 -2.41 7.31 6.83
C LEU A 57 -2.99 8.70 7.13
N SER A 58 -3.71 9.30 6.19
CA SER A 58 -4.36 10.60 6.38
C SER A 58 -5.55 10.48 7.33
N ASP A 59 -6.38 9.46 7.14
CA ASP A 59 -7.55 9.17 7.99
C ASP A 59 -7.12 8.84 9.43
N ALA A 60 -5.97 8.19 9.60
CA ALA A 60 -5.37 7.92 10.91
C ALA A 60 -4.57 9.10 11.51
N GLY A 61 -4.56 10.26 10.85
CA GLY A 61 -3.85 11.47 11.32
C GLY A 61 -2.33 11.36 11.32
N ARG A 62 -1.74 10.41 10.57
CA ARG A 62 -0.29 10.20 10.47
C ARG A 62 0.38 11.01 9.37
N VAL A 63 -0.40 11.44 8.37
CA VAL A 63 0.06 12.29 7.28
C VAL A 63 -0.97 13.38 7.07
N VAL A 64 -0.52 14.64 6.95
CA VAL A 64 -1.38 15.74 6.52
C VAL A 64 -1.17 15.91 5.01
N PRO A 65 -2.18 15.68 4.15
CA PRO A 65 -2.07 15.93 2.73
C PRO A 65 -1.68 17.39 2.49
N SER A 66 -0.69 17.63 1.63
CA SER A 66 -0.31 18.99 1.27
C SER A 66 -1.46 19.66 0.52
N THR A 67 -2.05 20.69 1.11
CA THR A 67 -3.15 21.47 0.52
C THR A 67 -2.68 22.47 -0.52
N SER A 68 -1.37 22.72 -0.61
CA SER A 68 -0.77 23.72 -1.50
C SER A 68 -0.65 23.26 -2.96
N LYS A 69 -0.80 21.95 -3.23
CA LYS A 69 -0.84 21.40 -4.60
C LYS A 69 -2.05 20.48 -4.71
N PRO A 70 -3.06 20.80 -5.55
CA PRO A 70 -4.21 19.92 -5.72
C PRO A 70 -3.78 18.52 -6.17
N ARG A 71 -4.44 17.51 -5.60
CA ARG A 71 -4.19 16.08 -5.82
C ARG A 71 -4.46 15.66 -7.26
#